data_AF-A0A6B2DKJ3-F1
#
_entry.id   AF-A0A6B2DKJ3-F1
#
_cell.length_a   1.000
_cell.length_b   1.000
_cell.length_c   1.000
_cell.angle_alpha   90.00
_cell.angle_beta   90.00
_cell.angle_gamma   90.00
#
_symmetry.space_group_name_H-M   'P 1'
#
loop_
_entity.id
_entity.type
_entity.pdbx_description
1 polymer ?
#
loop_
_entity_poly.entity_id
_entity_poly.type
_entity_poly.pdbx_seq_one_letter_code
_entity_poly.pdbx_strand_id
1 'polypeptide(L)'
;MRRYDLLDGGRGTEMTFRPTLSGSLDMADAVYHSICRDIDRCAEREGIEAPPGRRYTPVFWAPADEPLSHDLAGENVASIIWAIGYRPDRRWVKVGAFDGSAHPATPSTAWSRARGGLP
;
A
#
# COMPACT_ATOMS: atom_id res chain seq x y z
N MET A 1 -13.37 0.84 18.35
CA MET A 1 -13.02 0.58 16.94
C MET A 1 -12.04 -0.58 16.92
N ARG A 2 -12.38 -1.70 16.25
CA ARG A 2 -11.45 -2.84 16.08
C ARG A 2 -10.62 -2.61 14.82
N ARG A 3 -9.37 -3.09 14.83
CA ARG A 3 -8.47 -3.05 13.68
C ARG A 3 -8.04 -4.47 13.36
N TYR A 4 -7.93 -4.74 12.07
CA TYR A 4 -7.50 -6.00 11.50
C TYR A 4 -6.50 -5.68 10.39
N ASP A 5 -5.59 -6.59 10.11
CA ASP A 5 -4.65 -6.44 9.00
C ASP A 5 -5.21 -7.08 7.71
N LEU A 6 -4.36 -7.75 6.94
CA LEU A 6 -4.73 -8.37 5.67
C LEU A 6 -5.85 -9.40 5.87
N LEU A 7 -6.92 -9.26 5.10
CA LEU A 7 -7.95 -10.29 4.96
C LEU A 7 -7.32 -11.56 4.36
N ASP A 8 -7.42 -12.66 5.10
CA ASP A 8 -6.91 -13.97 4.68
C ASP A 8 -8.00 -14.78 3.97
N GLY A 9 -9.24 -14.69 4.46
CA GLY A 9 -10.38 -15.38 3.85
C GLY A 9 -11.71 -15.05 4.51
N GLY A 10 -12.77 -15.66 3.99
CA GLY A 10 -14.09 -15.59 4.59
C GLY A 10 -15.00 -16.71 4.12
N ARG A 11 -15.86 -17.19 5.02
CA ARG A 11 -16.86 -18.23 4.76
C ARG A 11 -18.17 -17.88 5.45
N GLY A 12 -19.24 -17.71 4.65
CA GLY A 12 -20.53 -17.28 5.20
C GLY A 12 -20.40 -15.90 5.83
N THR A 13 -20.57 -15.82 7.15
CA THR A 13 -20.49 -14.57 7.92
C THR A 13 -19.16 -14.43 8.68
N GLU A 14 -18.29 -15.45 8.61
CA GLU A 14 -16.99 -15.43 9.28
C GLU A 14 -15.91 -14.90 8.34
N MET A 15 -15.11 -13.95 8.82
CA MET A 15 -13.90 -13.44 8.17
C MET A 15 -12.66 -13.76 9.00
N THR A 16 -11.55 -14.08 8.35
CA THR A 16 -10.25 -14.37 8.99
C THR A 16 -9.17 -13.40 8.51
N PHE A 17 -8.26 -13.02 9.41
CA PHE A 17 -7.22 -12.03 9.16
C PHE A 17 -5.85 -12.57 9.53
N ARG A 18 -4.82 -12.05 8.86
CA ARG A 18 -3.44 -12.41 9.17
C ARG A 18 -2.97 -11.76 10.48
N PRO A 19 -2.13 -12.46 11.27
CA PRO A 19 -1.55 -11.94 12.52
C PRO A 19 -0.34 -11.04 12.23
N THR A 20 -0.53 -10.02 11.39
CA THR A 20 0.53 -9.13 10.91
C THR A 20 0.26 -7.66 11.20
N LEU A 21 -0.81 -7.32 11.93
CA LEU A 21 -1.25 -5.95 12.20
C LEU A 21 -0.17 -5.12 12.86
N SER A 22 0.45 -5.65 13.92
CA SER A 22 1.50 -4.94 14.64
C SER A 22 2.68 -4.60 13.73
N GLY A 23 3.15 -5.59 12.95
CA GLY A 23 4.25 -5.38 12.00
C GLY A 23 3.88 -4.43 10.86
N SER A 24 2.66 -4.51 10.34
CA SER A 24 2.16 -3.60 9.30
C SER A 24 2.09 -2.15 9.80
N LEU A 25 1.71 -1.94 11.06
CA LEU A 25 1.66 -0.61 11.67
C LEU A 25 3.07 -0.07 11.99
N ASP A 26 3.97 -0.91 12.50
CA ASP A 26 5.38 -0.54 12.71
C ASP A 26 6.05 -0.14 11.38
N MET A 27 5.76 -0.87 10.31
CA MET A 27 6.24 -0.54 8.96
C MET A 27 5.66 0.77 8.44
N ALA A 28 4.37 1.05 8.68
CA ALA A 28 3.75 2.31 8.31
C ALA A 28 4.44 3.50 9.01
N ASP A 29 4.73 3.37 10.30
CA ASP A 29 5.47 4.36 11.08
C ASP A 29 6.90 4.55 10.57
N ALA A 30 7.60 3.46 10.27
CA ALA A 30 8.95 3.52 9.72
C ALA A 30 9.00 4.28 8.37
N VAL A 31 8.02 4.03 7.50
CA VAL A 31 7.87 4.74 6.22
C VAL A 31 7.58 6.22 6.45
N TYR A 32 6.64 6.56 7.34
CA TYR A 32 6.33 7.94 7.71
C TYR A 32 7.59 8.68 8.17
N HIS A 33 8.34 8.08 9.11
CA HIS A 33 9.56 8.68 9.63
C HIS A 33 10.66 8.81 8.56
N SER A 34 10.73 7.87 7.61
CA SER A 34 11.66 7.99 6.48
C SER A 34 11.35 9.20 5.61
N ILE A 35 10.07 9.41 5.27
CA ILE A 35 9.63 10.55 4.46
C ILE A 35 9.96 11.86 5.16
N CYS A 36 9.64 11.99 6.46
CA CYS A 36 9.99 13.19 7.23
C CYS A 36 11.49 13.49 7.17
N ARG A 37 12.33 12.47 7.40
CA ARG A 37 13.80 12.63 7.34
C ARG A 37 14.30 13.03 5.96
N ASP A 38 13.68 12.52 4.90
CA ASP A 38 14.06 12.89 3.52
C ASP A 38 13.67 14.33 3.18
N ILE A 39 12.54 14.80 3.70
CA ILE A 39 12.12 16.21 3.61
C ILE A 39 13.09 17.11 4.36
N ASP A 40 13.44 16.77 5.60
CA ASP A 40 14.37 17.57 6.42
C ASP A 40 15.74 17.70 5.72
N ARG A 41 16.27 16.59 5.18
CA ARG A 41 17.51 16.58 4.40
C ARG A 41 17.42 17.46 3.14
N CYS A 42 16.25 17.52 2.51
CA CYS A 42 16.02 18.39 1.38
C CYS A 42 16.04 19.86 1.82
N ALA A 43 15.35 20.21 2.91
CA ALA A 43 15.32 21.57 3.44
C ALA A 43 16.72 22.07 3.82
N GLU A 44 17.53 21.22 4.48
CA GLU A 44 18.93 21.52 4.82
C GLU A 44 19.77 21.82 3.56
N ARG A 45 19.63 21.00 2.51
CA ARG A 45 20.37 21.18 1.25
C ARG A 45 20.00 22.47 0.54
N GLU A 46 18.72 22.84 0.55
CA GLU A 46 18.23 24.06 -0.11
C GLU A 46 18.34 25.32 0.78
N GLY A 47 18.85 25.19 2.01
CA GLY A 47 18.99 26.30 2.95
C GLY A 47 17.65 26.84 3.47
N ILE A 48 16.60 26.01 3.49
CA ILE A 48 15.27 26.39 3.94
C ILE A 48 15.20 26.25 5.46
N GLU A 49 15.01 27.37 6.17
CA GLU A 49 14.67 27.34 7.59
C GLU A 49 13.21 26.91 7.76
N ALA A 50 13.02 25.68 8.24
CA ALA A 50 11.73 25.18 8.67
C ALA A 50 11.71 25.00 10.20
N PRO A 51 10.60 25.32 10.88
CA PRO A 51 10.45 24.98 12.29
C PRO A 51 10.54 23.45 12.47
N PRO A 52 11.07 22.96 13.60
CA PRO A 52 11.23 21.53 13.83
C PRO A 52 9.87 20.82 13.74
N GLY A 53 9.82 19.77 12.92
CA GLY A 53 8.63 18.94 12.78
C GLY A 53 8.22 18.33 14.13
N ARG A 54 6.91 18.30 14.40
CA ARG A 54 6.39 17.52 15.53
C ARG A 54 6.64 16.04 15.22
N ARG A 55 7.46 15.38 16.04
CA ARG A 55 7.59 13.93 15.97
C ARG A 55 6.24 13.32 16.31
N TYR A 56 5.69 12.57 15.36
CA TYR A 56 4.53 11.73 15.59
C TYR A 56 4.90 10.68 16.63
N THR A 57 4.06 10.55 17.66
CA THR A 57 4.16 9.47 18.64
C THR A 57 2.88 8.64 18.54
N PRO A 58 2.99 7.30 18.46
CA PRO A 58 1.84 6.38 18.51
C PRO A 58 1.05 6.47 19.84
N VAL A 59 0.16 7.45 20.00
CA VAL A 59 -0.49 7.65 21.31
C VAL A 59 -1.72 6.77 21.54
N PHE A 60 -2.30 6.16 20.49
CA PHE A 60 -3.65 5.56 20.62
C PHE A 60 -3.99 4.41 19.65
N TRP A 61 -3.08 3.99 18.79
CA TRP A 61 -3.42 3.00 17.75
C TRP A 61 -2.93 1.58 18.02
N ALA A 62 -1.97 1.38 18.93
CA ALA A 62 -1.44 0.06 19.29
C ALA A 62 -2.60 -0.81 19.83
N PRO A 63 -2.99 -1.88 19.12
CA PRO A 63 -4.06 -2.76 19.57
C PRO A 63 -3.60 -3.46 20.86
N ALA A 64 -4.45 -3.47 21.90
CA ALA A 64 -4.20 -4.31 23.07
C ALA A 64 -4.27 -5.81 22.70
N ASP A 65 -5.10 -6.13 21.70
CA ASP A 65 -5.32 -7.46 21.16
C ASP A 65 -5.36 -7.42 19.63
N GLU A 66 -4.93 -8.51 18.98
CA GLU A 66 -4.97 -8.71 17.54
C GLU A 66 -5.96 -9.83 17.18
N PRO A 67 -7.27 -9.55 17.10
CA PRO A 67 -8.28 -10.56 16.77
C PRO A 67 -8.08 -11.05 15.33
N LEU A 68 -8.05 -12.38 15.15
CA LEU A 68 -7.79 -13.02 13.86
C LEU A 68 -9.07 -13.46 13.13
N SER A 69 -10.22 -13.34 13.79
CA SER A 69 -11.51 -13.62 13.19
C SER A 69 -12.58 -12.61 13.61
N HIS A 70 -13.64 -12.55 12.81
CA HIS A 70 -14.78 -11.68 13.05
C HIS A 70 -16.04 -12.31 12.46
N ASP A 71 -17.09 -12.44 13.27
CA ASP A 71 -18.42 -12.87 12.80
C ASP A 71 -19.28 -11.64 12.51
N LEU A 72 -19.50 -11.42 11.22
CA LEU A 72 -20.27 -10.28 10.72
C LEU A 72 -21.73 -10.34 11.17
N ALA A 73 -22.31 -11.54 11.32
CA ALA A 73 -23.69 -11.68 11.76
C ALA A 73 -23.84 -11.40 13.26
N GLY A 74 -22.96 -11.98 14.09
CA GLY A 74 -22.91 -11.71 15.52
C GLY A 74 -22.70 -10.23 15.88
N GLU A 75 -21.97 -9.49 15.05
CA GLU A 75 -21.75 -8.05 15.23
C GLU A 75 -22.74 -7.14 14.46
N ASN A 76 -23.79 -7.72 13.83
CA ASN A 76 -24.81 -6.99 13.05
C ASN A 76 -24.22 -6.10 11.94
N VAL A 77 -23.15 -6.55 11.29
CA VAL A 77 -22.55 -5.83 10.16
C VAL A 77 -23.44 -5.99 8.93
N ALA A 78 -24.18 -4.94 8.59
CA ALA A 78 -25.12 -4.96 7.47
C ALA A 78 -24.48 -4.73 6.09
N SER A 79 -23.27 -4.14 6.05
CA SER A 79 -22.63 -3.74 4.79
C SER A 79 -21.12 -3.70 4.90
N ILE A 80 -20.44 -4.13 3.84
CA ILE A 80 -18.99 -4.07 3.70
C ILE A 80 -18.67 -3.14 2.53
N ILE A 81 -17.82 -2.14 2.75
CA ILE A 81 -17.32 -1.26 1.69
C ILE A 81 -15.91 -1.73 1.31
N TRP A 82 -15.74 -2.13 0.06
CA TRP A 82 -14.46 -2.60 -0.46
C TRP A 82 -13.73 -1.50 -1.23
N ALA A 83 -12.67 -0.93 -0.63
CA ALA A 83 -11.99 0.26 -1.15
C ALA A 83 -10.48 0.07 -1.38
N ILE A 84 -10.06 -1.10 -1.88
CA ILE A 84 -8.63 -1.41 -2.13
C ILE A 84 -8.10 -0.91 -3.50
N GLY A 85 -8.86 -0.05 -4.16
CA GLY A 85 -8.58 0.43 -5.52
C GLY A 85 -9.10 -0.50 -6.62
N TYR A 86 -8.80 -0.15 -7.86
CA TYR A 86 -9.20 -0.89 -9.06
C TYR A 86 -7.98 -1.12 -9.96
N ARG A 87 -7.99 -2.23 -10.71
CA ARG A 87 -6.99 -2.48 -11.77
C ARG A 87 -7.54 -1.95 -13.08
N PRO A 88 -6.81 -1.10 -13.83
CA PRO A 88 -7.28 -0.62 -15.13
C PRO A 88 -7.36 -1.78 -16.12
N ASP A 89 -8.53 -2.02 -16.71
CA ASP A 89 -8.67 -2.93 -17.84
C ASP A 89 -8.27 -2.22 -19.13
N ARG A 90 -7.10 -2.56 -19.67
CA ARG A 90 -6.58 -2.01 -20.93
C ARG A 90 -6.64 -3.02 -22.08
N ARG A 91 -7.36 -4.13 -21.93
CA ARG A 91 -7.46 -5.17 -22.99
C ARG A 91 -8.09 -4.66 -24.29
N TRP A 92 -8.84 -3.56 -24.22
CA TRP A 92 -9.46 -2.90 -25.38
C TRP A 92 -8.49 -2.01 -26.17
N VAL A 93 -7.33 -1.65 -25.59
CA VAL A 93 -6.35 -0.76 -26.20
C VAL A 93 -5.36 -1.58 -27.04
N LYS A 94 -5.61 -1.68 -28.36
CA LYS A 94 -4.77 -2.41 -29.32
C LYS A 94 -3.72 -1.51 -29.99
N VAL A 95 -2.88 -0.85 -29.19
CA VAL A 95 -1.73 -0.08 -29.71
C VAL A 95 -0.42 -0.67 -29.19
N GLY A 96 0.63 -0.67 -30.01
CA GLY A 96 1.96 -1.23 -29.69
C GLY A 96 2.74 -0.49 -28.60
N ALA A 97 2.07 0.34 -27.80
CA ALA A 97 2.63 1.11 -26.70
C ALA A 97 2.56 0.37 -25.35
N PHE A 98 2.13 -0.90 -25.32
CA PHE A 98 1.99 -1.70 -24.11
C PHE A 98 2.75 -3.02 -24.24
N ASP A 99 3.42 -3.44 -23.17
CA ASP A 99 4.35 -4.58 -23.13
C ASP A 99 3.70 -5.97 -22.97
N GLY A 100 2.39 -6.07 -23.21
CA GLY A 100 1.61 -7.30 -23.01
C GLY A 100 1.14 -7.52 -21.57
N SER A 101 1.66 -6.77 -20.58
CA SER A 101 1.18 -6.75 -19.19
C SER A 101 0.30 -5.52 -18.88
N ALA A 102 -0.20 -4.87 -19.93
CA ALA A 102 -0.99 -3.62 -19.87
C ALA A 102 -0.26 -2.43 -19.21
N HIS A 103 1.07 -2.49 -19.07
CA HIS A 103 1.89 -1.37 -18.63
C HIS A 103 2.36 -0.55 -19.84
N PRO A 104 2.39 0.80 -19.75
CA PRO A 104 2.99 1.61 -20.81
C PRO A 104 4.44 1.19 -21.02
N ALA A 105 4.79 0.82 -22.25
CA ALA A 105 6.17 0.57 -22.61
C ALA A 105 6.93 1.89 -22.56
N THR A 106 7.83 2.03 -21.59
CA THR A 106 8.76 3.16 -21.54
C THR A 106 9.91 2.93 -22.52
N PRO A 107 10.54 3.98 -23.08
CA PRO A 107 11.59 3.80 -24.10
C PRO A 107 12.71 2.84 -23.69
N SER A 108 13.05 2.71 -22.41
CA SER A 108 14.13 1.81 -21.96
C SER A 108 13.87 0.32 -22.22
N THR A 109 12.60 -0.12 -22.30
CA THR A 109 12.25 -1.52 -22.60
C THR A 109 12.21 -1.82 -24.11
N ALA A 110 11.97 -0.81 -24.95
CA ALA A 110 12.02 -0.93 -26.41
C ALA A 110 13.47 -1.07 -26.94
N TRP A 111 14.42 -0.35 -26.33
CA TRP A 111 15.83 -0.34 -26.78
C TRP A 111 16.60 -1.62 -26.43
N SER A 112 16.19 -2.34 -25.37
CA SER A 112 16.85 -3.60 -24.97
C SER A 112 16.54 -4.76 -25.92
N ARG A 113 15.35 -4.78 -26.55
CA ARG A 113 14.99 -5.78 -27.57
C ARG A 113 15.59 -5.48 -28.95
N ALA A 114 15.86 -4.22 -29.27
CA ALA A 114 16.47 -3.82 -30.54
C ALA A 114 17.96 -4.23 -30.68
N ARG A 115 18.64 -4.58 -29.58
CA ARG A 115 20.06 -5.02 -29.59
C ARG A 115 20.25 -6.54 -29.54
N GLY A 116 19.18 -7.32 -29.43
CA GLY A 116 19.24 -8.79 -29.35
C GLY A 116 19.15 -9.51 -30.69
N GLY A 117 19.24 -8.80 -31.82
CA GLY A 117 19.03 -9.40 -33.13
C GLY A 117 19.59 -8.58 -34.28
N LEU A 118 20.91 -8.45 -34.32
CA LEU A 118 21.70 -8.29 -35.56
C LEU A 118 23.02 -9.08 -35.34
N PRO A 119 23.54 -9.75 -36.39
CA PRO A 119 24.30 -11.00 -36.33
C PRO A 119 25.60 -10.99 -35.53
#